data_AF-A0A2A5M750-F1
#
_entry.id   AF-A0A2A5M750-F1
#
_cell.length_a   1.000
_cell.length_b   1.000
_cell.length_c   1.000
_cell.angle_alpha   90.00
_cell.angle_beta   90.00
_cell.angle_gamma   90.00
#
_symmetry.space_group_name_H-M   'P 1'
#
loop_
_entity.id
_entity.type
_entity.pdbx_description
1 polymer ?
#
loop_
_entity_poly.entity_id
_entity_poly.type
_entity_poly.pdbx_seq_one_letter_code
_entity_poly.pdbx_strand_id
1 'polypeptide(L)' 'MGRAFEYRRASKEARWDKMSKLFPKLAKAIQVAAKEGGTDPDMNPKLR' A
#
# COMPACT_ATOMS: atom_id res chain seq x y z
N MET A 1 -20.05 -22.64 -2.36
CA MET A 1 -18.80 -22.10 -1.78
C MET A 1 -18.93 -22.17 -0.26
N GLY A 2 -18.01 -22.80 0.47
CA GLY A 2 -18.13 -22.91 1.94
C GLY A 2 -17.86 -21.59 2.67
N ARG A 3 -18.29 -21.48 3.93
CA ARG A 3 -18.16 -20.28 4.78
C ARG A 3 -16.74 -19.68 4.80
N ALA A 4 -15.70 -20.53 4.84
CA ALA A 4 -14.31 -20.11 4.83
C ALA A 4 -13.90 -19.37 3.53
N PHE A 5 -14.52 -19.71 2.40
CA PHE A 5 -14.29 -19.03 1.13
C PHE A 5 -14.90 -17.63 1.14
N GLU A 6 -16.12 -17.49 1.65
CA GLU A 6 -16.84 -16.21 1.71
C GLU A 6 -16.12 -15.21 2.61
N TYR A 7 -15.60 -15.64 3.76
CA TYR A 7 -14.77 -14.77 4.61
C TYR A 7 -13.49 -14.30 3.93
N ARG A 8 -12.80 -15.18 3.19
CA ARG A 8 -11.60 -14.79 2.43
C ARG A 8 -11.93 -13.81 1.31
N ARG A 9 -13.06 -14.01 0.63
CA ARG A 9 -13.55 -13.12 -0.41
C ARG A 9 -13.90 -11.74 0.16
N ALA A 10 -14.69 -11.69 1.23
CA ALA A 10 -15.09 -10.45 1.89
C ALA A 10 -13.86 -9.64 2.36
N SER A 11 -12.86 -10.30 2.94
CA SER A 11 -11.61 -9.64 3.35
C SER A 11 -10.83 -9.04 2.17
N LYS A 12 -10.83 -9.70 1.01
CA LYS A 12 -10.19 -9.19 -0.21
C LYS A 12 -10.95 -7.98 -0.78
N GLU A 13 -12.27 -8.08 -0.87
CA GLU A 13 -13.14 -6.99 -1.35
C GLU A 13 -13.03 -5.77 -0.43
N ALA A 14 -13.04 -5.96 0.89
CA ALA A 14 -12.84 -4.88 1.87
C ALA A 14 -11.45 -4.23 1.79
N ARG A 15 -10.42 -5.01 1.41
CA ARG A 15 -9.08 -4.46 1.15
C ARG A 15 -9.09 -3.60 -0.12
N TRP A 16 -9.73 -4.06 -1.19
CA TRP A 16 -9.83 -3.32 -2.45
C TRP A 16 -10.63 -2.03 -2.33
N ASP A 17 -11.71 -2.01 -1.56
CA ASP A 17 -12.47 -0.79 -1.27
C ASP A 17 -11.58 0.33 -0.68
N LYS A 18 -10.62 -0.05 0.18
CA LYS A 18 -9.70 0.89 0.83
C LYS A 18 -8.55 1.36 -0.06
N MET A 19 -8.33 0.71 -1.21
CA MET A 19 -7.17 0.97 -2.07
C MET A 19 -7.16 2.38 -2.66
N SER A 20 -8.32 2.90 -3.05
CA SER A 20 -8.45 4.26 -3.61
C SER A 20 -7.93 5.36 -2.68
N LYS A 21 -7.99 5.14 -1.36
CA LYS A 21 -7.48 6.06 -0.34
C LYS A 21 -6.04 5.75 0.04
N LEU A 22 -5.64 4.48 0.00
CA LEU A 22 -4.31 4.02 0.40
C LEU A 22 -3.25 4.38 -0.65
N PHE A 23 -3.51 4.08 -1.92
CA PHE A 23 -2.52 4.25 -2.99
C PHE A 23 -2.07 5.71 -3.18
N PRO A 24 -2.96 6.74 -3.19
CA PRO A 24 -2.51 8.12 -3.31
C PRO A 24 -1.66 8.58 -2.12
N LYS A 25 -1.95 8.09 -0.91
CA LYS A 25 -1.15 8.40 0.29
C LYS A 25 0.25 7.79 0.20
N LEU A 26 0.33 6.53 -0.22
CA LEU A 26 1.62 5.85 -0.43
C LEU A 26 2.42 6.50 -1.54
N ALA A 27 1.79 6.84 -2.68
CA ALA A 27 2.45 7.54 -3.78
C ALA A 27 3.05 8.88 -3.32
N LYS A 28 2.29 9.66 -2.55
CA LYS A 28 2.79 10.92 -1.96
C LYS A 28 3.95 10.69 -1.00
N ALA A 29 3.85 9.69 -0.13
CA ALA A 29 4.91 9.36 0.84
C ALA A 29 6.21 8.96 0.12
N ILE A 30 6.11 8.10 -0.90
CA ILE A 30 7.24 7.67 -1.75
C ILE A 30 7.88 8.88 -2.43
N GLN A 31 7.07 9.76 -3.03
CA GLN A 31 7.59 10.92 -3.74
C GLN A 31 8.33 11.89 -2.81
N VAL A 32 7.81 12.10 -1.59
CA VAL A 32 8.48 12.93 -0.57
C VAL A 32 9.77 12.25 -0.09
N ALA A 33 9.73 10.97 0.24
CA ALA A 33 10.90 10.22 0.69
C ALA A 33 12.03 10.23 -0.36
N ALA A 34 11.69 10.03 -1.64
CA ALA A 34 12.65 10.07 -2.73
C ALA A 34 13.23 11.48 -2.95
N LYS A 35 12.43 12.53 -2.76
CA LYS A 35 12.91 13.92 -2.85
C LYS A 35 13.86 14.29 -1.70
N GLU A 36 13.61 13.79 -0.50
CA GLU A 36 14.40 14.11 0.70
C GLU A 36 15.69 13.29 0.83
N GLY A 37 15.66 12.00 0.47
CA GLY A 37 16.75 11.05 0.73
C GLY A 37 17.33 10.38 -0.53
N GLY A 38 16.92 10.82 -1.72
CA GLY A 38 17.32 10.20 -2.98
C GLY A 38 16.49 8.95 -3.32
N THR A 39 16.66 8.46 -4.54
CA THR A 39 15.85 7.36 -5.13
C THR A 39 16.37 5.96 -4.81
N ASP A 40 17.51 5.84 -4.14
CA ASP A 40 18.10 4.56 -3.76
C ASP A 40 17.49 4.08 -2.41
N PRO A 41 16.69 3.01 -2.40
CA PRO A 41 16.01 2.52 -1.19
C PRO A 41 16.95 1.82 -0.20
N ASP A 42 18.12 1.36 -0.62
CA ASP A 42 19.10 0.76 0.30
C ASP A 42 19.73 1.85 1.17
N MET A 43 19.97 3.01 0.56
CA MET A 43 20.53 4.20 1.20
C MET A 43 19.49 5.12 1.84
N ASN A 44 18.19 4.93 1.55
CA ASN A 44 17.09 5.74 2.06
C ASN A 44 16.08 4.90 2.88
N PRO A 45 16.25 4.80 4.21
CA PRO A 45 15.34 4.03 5.07
C PRO A 45 13.88 4.48 5.07
N LYS A 46 13.58 5.73 4.69
CA LYS A 46 12.20 6.23 4.58
C LYS A 46 11.49 5.72 3.32
N LEU A 47 12.25 5.28 2.32
CA LEU A 47 11.74 4.77 1.04
C LEU A 47 11.51 3.24 1.06
N ARG A 48 12.10 2.54 2.04
CA ARG A 48 12.02 1.08 2.23
C ARG A 48 10.79 0.66 3.03
#